data_AF-A0A0M4T0V5-F1
#
_entry.id   AF-A0A0M4T0V5-F1
#
_cell.length_a   1.000
_cell.length_b   1.000
_cell.length_c   1.000
_cell.angle_alpha   90.00
_cell.angle_beta   90.00
_cell.angle_gamma   90.00
#
_symmetry.space_group_name_H-M   'P 1'
#
loop_
_entity.id
_entity.type
_entity.pdbx_description
1 polymer ?
#
loop_
_entity_poly.entity_id
_entity_poly.type
_entity_poly.pdbx_seq_one_letter_code
_entity_poly.pdbx_strand_id
1 'polypeptide(L)' 'MSIQQVLNEIAIAHLNRKTQEELKRLQAIASAASVVAQDERVKDLRGGRDLVAVLNLQSN' A
#
# COMPACT_ATOMS: atom_id res chain seq x y z
N MET A 1 -16.05 9.03 9.63
CA MET A 1 -14.69 8.66 10.05
C MET A 1 -14.79 7.33 10.78
N SER A 2 -14.09 6.28 10.33
CA SER A 2 -14.14 4.99 11.01
C SER A 2 -13.21 4.97 12.23
N ILE A 3 -13.54 4.18 13.25
CA ILE A 3 -12.67 3.98 14.44
C ILE A 3 -11.27 3.52 14.01
N GLN A 4 -11.17 2.70 12.96
CA GLN A 4 -9.91 2.23 12.41
C GLN A 4 -9.04 3.36 11.84
N GLN A 5 -9.65 4.37 11.19
CA GLN A 5 -8.91 5.54 10.70
C GLN A 5 -8.32 6.35 11.86
N VAL A 6 -9.10 6.56 12.93
CA VAL A 6 -8.65 7.28 14.12
C VAL A 6 -7.51 6.54 14.83
N LEU A 7 -7.63 5.21 14.98
CA LEU A 7 -6.56 4.39 15.59
C LEU A 7 -5.26 4.41 14.78
N ASN A 8 -5.37 4.40 13.44
CA ASN A 8 -4.21 4.51 12.57
C ASN A 8 -3.50 5.87 12.71
N GLU A 9 -4.25 6.97 12.82
CA GLU A 9 -3.67 8.30 13.03
C GLU A 9 -2.91 8.39 14.36
N ILE A 10 -3.48 7.84 15.45
CA ILE A 10 -2.83 7.79 16.76
C ILE A 10 -1.55 6.96 16.71
N ALA A 11 -1.61 5.78 16.06
CA ALA A 11 -0.45 4.90 15.91
C ALA A 11 0.68 5.60 15.13
N ILE A 12 0.35 6.28 14.03
CA ILE A 12 1.32 7.03 13.22
C ILE A 12 1.96 8.16 14.05
N ALA A 13 1.18 8.87 14.86
CA ALA A 13 1.68 9.95 15.71
C ALA A 13 2.68 9.47 16.77
N HIS A 14 2.63 8.20 17.17
CA HIS A 14 3.56 7.59 18.14
C HIS A 14 4.83 6.99 17.51
N LEU A 15 4.90 6.91 16.18
CA LEU A 15 6.10 6.47 15.48
C LEU A 15 7.19 7.54 15.56
N ASN A 16 8.46 7.13 15.67
CA ASN A 16 9.57 8.05 15.52
C ASN A 16 9.61 8.63 14.09
N ARG A 17 10.23 9.80 13.92
CA ARG A 17 10.27 10.53 12.64
C ARG A 17 10.80 9.68 11.48
N LYS A 18 11.86 8.88 11.71
CA LYS A 18 12.44 8.01 10.67
C LYS A 18 11.43 6.96 10.21
N THR A 19 10.74 6.33 11.15
CA THR A 19 9.71 5.32 10.85
C THR A 19 8.49 5.94 10.17
N GLN A 20 8.10 7.17 10.52
CA GLN A 20 7.04 7.89 9.79
C GLN A 20 7.43 8.17 8.34
N GLU A 21 8.66 8.60 8.09
CA GLU A 21 9.18 8.85 6.74
C GLU A 21 9.27 7.55 5.93
N GLU A 22 9.74 6.46 6.54
CA GLU A 22 9.78 5.11 5.95
C GLU A 22 8.36 4.62 5.61
N LEU A 23 7.41 4.79 6.52
CA LEU A 23 6.01 4.40 6.33
C LEU A 23 5.37 5.17 5.16
N LYS A 24 5.58 6.49 5.10
CA LYS A 24 5.10 7.33 3.98
C LYS A 24 5.70 6.88 2.64
N ARG A 25 6.98 6.52 2.63
CA ARG A 25 7.66 6.01 1.43
C ARG A 25 7.05 4.67 0.98
N LEU A 26 6.85 3.73 1.91
CA LEU A 26 6.24 2.44 1.61
C LEU A 26 4.79 2.59 1.12
N GLN A 27 4.01 3.49 1.72
CA GLN A 27 2.66 3.82 1.25
C GLN A 27 2.67 4.38 -0.19
N ALA A 28 3.60 5.29 -0.51
CA ALA A 28 3.72 5.83 -1.86
C ALA A 28 4.08 4.74 -2.89
N ILE A 29 4.99 3.82 -2.53
CA ILE A 29 5.36 2.68 -3.38
C ILE A 29 4.16 1.75 -3.58
N ALA A 30 3.42 1.45 -2.52
CA ALA A 30 2.23 0.59 -2.59
C ALA A 30 1.14 1.21 -3.47
N SER A 31 0.87 2.52 -3.35
CA SER A 31 -0.07 3.23 -4.22
C SER A 31 0.36 3.21 -5.68
N ALA A 32 1.64 3.46 -5.96
CA ALA A 32 2.18 3.39 -7.32
C ALA A 32 2.07 1.97 -7.89
N ALA A 33 2.40 0.95 -7.09
CA ALA A 33 2.26 -0.46 -7.48
C ALA A 33 0.80 -0.85 -7.73
N SER A 34 -0.15 -0.31 -6.95
CA SER A 34 -1.58 -0.52 -7.17
C SER A 34 -2.06 0.07 -8.49
N VAL A 35 -1.63 1.28 -8.85
CA VAL A 35 -1.97 1.91 -10.14
C VAL A 35 -1.37 1.11 -11.30
N VAL A 36 -0.12 0.66 -11.15
CA VAL A 36 0.55 -0.18 -12.15
C VAL A 36 -0.16 -1.53 -12.27
N ALA A 37 -0.54 -2.19 -11.18
CA ALA A 37 -1.24 -3.48 -11.21
C ALA A 37 -2.67 -3.42 -11.76
N GLN A 38 -3.31 -2.25 -11.78
CA GLN A 38 -4.59 -2.05 -12.46
C GLN A 38 -4.45 -2.03 -13.99
N ASP A 39 -3.24 -1.87 -14.52
CA ASP A 39 -2.94 -2.04 -15.93
C ASP A 39 -2.92 -3.54 -16.28
N GLU A 40 -3.83 -3.99 -17.14
CA GLU A 40 -3.93 -5.41 -17.52
C GLU A 40 -2.63 -5.98 -18.10
N ARG A 41 -1.80 -5.14 -18.72
CA ARG A 41 -0.51 -5.52 -19.30
C ARG A 41 0.50 -5.95 -18.23
N VAL A 42 0.30 -5.58 -16.97
CA VAL A 42 1.18 -5.99 -15.86
C VAL A 42 1.04 -7.48 -15.56
N LYS A 43 -0.11 -8.10 -15.84
CA LYS A 43 -0.28 -9.56 -15.71
C LYS A 43 0.64 -10.36 -16.65
N ASP A 44 1.20 -9.71 -17.68
CA ASP A 44 2.10 -10.32 -18.65
C ASP A 44 3.59 -10.18 -18.26
N LEU A 45 3.90 -9.35 -17.26
CA LEU A 45 5.25 -9.19 -16.73
C LEU A 45 5.60 -10.34 -15.76
N ARG A 46 6.87 -10.75 -15.72
CA ARG A 46 7.37 -11.78 -14.78
C ARG A 46 7.16 -11.30 -13.33
N GLY A 47 6.36 -12.03 -12.56
CA GLY A 47 5.96 -11.66 -11.18
C GLY A 47 4.78 -10.67 -11.09
N GLY A 48 4.25 -10.21 -12.23
CA GLY A 48 3.13 -9.26 -12.26
C GLY A 48 1.78 -9.87 -11.87
N ARG A 49 1.54 -11.16 -12.16
CA ARG A 49 0.35 -11.87 -11.66
C ARG A 49 0.32 -11.96 -10.13
N ASP A 50 1.45 -12.26 -9.51
CA ASP A 50 1.56 -12.35 -8.05
C ASP A 50 1.35 -10.97 -7.41
N LEU A 51 1.92 -9.92 -8.01
CA LEU A 51 1.71 -8.53 -7.58
C LEU A 51 0.21 -8.14 -7.62
N VAL A 52 -0.47 -8.42 -8.74
CA VAL A 52 -1.91 -8.13 -8.89
C VAL A 52 -2.75 -8.93 -7.87
N ALA A 53 -2.40 -10.18 -7.60
CA ALA A 53 -3.10 -11.03 -6.63
C ALA A 53 -2.97 -10.47 -5.20
N VAL A 54 -1.77 -10.08 -4.77
CA VAL A 54 -1.53 -9.49 -3.44
C VAL A 54 -2.31 -8.18 -3.26
N LEU A 55 -2.38 -7.34 -4.28
CA LEU A 55 -3.09 -6.07 -4.22
C LEU A 55 -4.62 -6.25 -4.21
N ASN A 56 -5.15 -7.22 -4.95
CA ASN A 56 -6.58 -7.55 -4.93
C ASN A 56 -7.03 -8.11 -3.57
N LEU A 57 -6.15 -8.84 -2.86
CA LEU A 57 -6.44 -9.33 -1.51
C LEU A 57 -6.56 -8.23 -0.46
N GLN A 58 -5.92 -7.06 -0.66
CA GLN A 58 -6.03 -5.91 0.23
C GLN A 58 -7.27 -5.03 -0.02
N SER A 59 -7.96 -5.25 -1.14
CA SER A 59 -9.13 -4.45 -1.54
C SER A 59 -10.48 -5.03 -1.08
N ASN A 60 -10.46 -6.22 -0.44
CA ASN A 60 -11.61 -6.87 0.21
C ASN A 60 -11.48 -6.78 1.74
#